data_AF-A0A7C9ERT6-F1
#
_entry.id   AF-A0A7C9ERT6-F1
#
_cell.length_a   1.000
_cell.length_b   1.000
_cell.length_c   1.000
_cell.angle_alpha   90.00
_cell.angle_beta   90.00
_cell.angle_gamma   90.00
#
_symmetry.space_group_name_H-M   'P 1'
#
loop_
_entity.id
_entity.type
_entity.pdbx_description
1 polymer ?
#
loop_
_entity_poly.entity_id
_entity_poly.type
_entity_poly.pdbx_seq_one_letter_code
_entity_poly.pdbx_strand_id
1 'polypeptide(L)'
;DERAKEMPYIASMGIYVISKDVMIELLRDKFPEANDFGSEVIPGATSIGMRVQAYLYDGYWEDIGTIEAFYNANLGITKKPVPDFSFYDRSSPIYTQPRYLPPSK
;
A
#
# COMPACT_ATOMS: atom_id res chain seq x y z
N ASP A 1 2.98 -3.73 -19.13
CA ASP A 1 2.19 -3.33 -20.31
C ASP A 1 1.17 -4.34 -20.83
N GLU A 2 1.33 -5.66 -20.73
CA GLU A 2 0.24 -6.60 -21.08
C GLU A 2 -0.74 -6.85 -19.91
N ARG A 3 -0.23 -7.15 -18.71
CA ARG A 3 -1.05 -7.34 -17.49
C ARG A 3 -1.97 -6.16 -17.16
N ALA A 4 -1.50 -4.92 -17.39
CA ALA A 4 -2.30 -3.72 -17.16
C ALA A 4 -3.46 -3.57 -18.16
N LYS A 5 -3.35 -4.17 -19.36
CA LYS A 5 -4.42 -4.19 -20.35
C LYS A 5 -5.48 -5.25 -20.04
N GLU A 6 -5.12 -6.30 -19.30
CA GLU A 6 -6.00 -7.40 -18.89
C GLU A 6 -6.81 -7.07 -17.63
N MET A 7 -6.32 -6.15 -16.78
CA MET A 7 -6.99 -5.71 -15.55
C MET A 7 -7.71 -4.38 -15.79
N PRO A 8 -9.06 -4.37 -15.91
CA PRO A 8 -9.80 -3.16 -16.27
C PRO A 8 -9.80 -2.07 -15.19
N TYR A 9 -9.44 -2.42 -13.95
CA TYR A 9 -9.41 -1.51 -12.82
C TYR A 9 -8.09 -1.66 -12.07
N ILE A 10 -7.24 -0.62 -12.15
CA ILE A 10 -6.02 -0.50 -11.37
C ILE A 10 -6.22 0.70 -10.44
N ALA A 11 -6.08 0.46 -9.14
CA ALA A 11 -6.18 1.49 -8.12
C ALA A 11 -4.79 1.77 -7.52
N SER A 12 -4.56 3.03 -7.14
CA SER A 12 -3.38 3.40 -6.37
C SER A 12 -3.51 2.85 -4.94
N MET A 13 -2.46 2.19 -4.43
CA MET A 13 -2.37 1.75 -3.04
C MET A 13 -1.91 2.87 -2.09
N GLY A 14 -1.59 4.06 -2.60
CA GLY A 14 -1.05 5.17 -1.79
C GLY A 14 0.42 5.00 -1.37
N ILE A 15 1.17 4.10 -2.02
CA ILE A 15 2.60 3.87 -1.76
C ILE A 15 3.41 4.41 -2.94
N TYR A 16 4.31 5.35 -2.66
CA TYR A 16 5.11 6.04 -3.68
C TYR A 16 6.60 5.91 -3.37
N VAL A 17 7.40 5.62 -4.41
CA VAL A 17 8.87 5.63 -4.33
C VAL A 17 9.38 6.76 -5.20
N ILE A 18 10.01 7.76 -4.57
CA ILE A 18 10.45 8.99 -5.22
C ILE A 18 11.89 9.27 -4.80
N SER A 19 12.75 9.61 -5.77
CA SER A 19 14.11 10.08 -5.47
C SER A 19 14.05 11.32 -4.59
N LYS A 20 14.91 11.38 -3.56
CA LYS A 20 14.92 12.49 -2.59
C LYS A 20 14.92 13.87 -3.26
N ASP A 21 15.81 14.09 -4.22
CA ASP A 21 15.95 15.41 -4.86
C ASP A 21 14.69 15.79 -5.67
N VAL A 22 14.08 14.80 -6.33
CA VAL A 22 12.80 14.96 -7.04
C VAL A 22 11.67 15.28 -6.07
N MET A 23 11.62 14.62 -4.91
CA MET A 23 10.62 14.92 -3.87
C MET A 23 10.72 16.36 -3.40
N ILE A 24 11.95 16.86 -3.18
CA ILE A 24 12.18 18.25 -2.75
C ILE A 24 11.74 19.22 -3.84
N GLU A 25 12.12 18.99 -5.10
CA GLU A 25 11.71 19.83 -6.23
C GLU A 25 10.17 19.86 -6.37
N LEU A 26 9.51 18.70 -6.29
CA LEU A 26 8.06 18.59 -6.38
C LEU A 26 7.35 19.40 -5.30
N LEU A 27 7.77 19.27 -4.04
CA LEU A 27 7.08 19.87 -2.90
C LEU A 27 7.43 21.34 -2.65
N ARG A 28 8.60 21.81 -3.11
CA ARG A 28 9.04 23.21 -2.88
C ARG A 28 8.86 24.10 -4.09
N ASP A 29 9.16 23.58 -5.28
CA ASP A 29 9.30 24.41 -6.48
C ASP A 29 8.13 24.23 -7.43
N LYS A 30 7.60 23.00 -7.58
CA LYS A 30 6.53 22.70 -8.55
C LYS A 30 5.13 22.83 -7.96
N PHE A 31 4.91 22.26 -6.78
CA PHE A 31 3.60 22.16 -6.15
C PHE A 31 3.64 22.56 -4.66
N PRO A 32 4.10 23.78 -4.33
CA PRO A 32 4.25 24.23 -2.93
C PRO A 32 2.94 24.30 -2.16
N GLU A 33 1.82 24.53 -2.85
CA GLU A 33 0.48 24.64 -2.26
C GLU A 33 -0.29 23.31 -2.26
N ALA A 34 0.32 22.23 -2.74
CA ALA A 34 -0.36 20.95 -2.81
C ALA A 34 -0.54 20.33 -1.43
N ASN A 35 -1.74 19.81 -1.16
CA ASN A 35 -2.11 19.24 0.13
C ASN A 35 -2.21 17.71 0.10
N ASP A 36 -2.30 17.10 -1.08
CA ASP A 36 -2.43 15.66 -1.24
C ASP A 36 -1.55 15.10 -2.35
N PHE A 37 -0.91 13.96 -2.08
CA PHE A 37 -0.04 13.31 -3.06
C PHE A 37 -0.81 12.66 -4.21
N GLY A 38 -1.90 11.95 -3.89
CA GLY A 38 -2.62 11.12 -4.84
C GLY A 38 -3.43 11.93 -5.84
N SER A 39 -4.06 13.01 -5.40
CA SER A 39 -4.91 13.86 -6.25
C SER A 39 -4.19 15.04 -6.89
N GLU A 40 -3.11 15.56 -6.27
CA GLU A 40 -2.45 16.78 -6.75
C GLU A 40 -1.00 16.52 -7.21
N VAL A 41 -0.13 16.03 -6.33
CA VAL A 41 1.32 15.92 -6.64
C VAL A 41 1.61 14.92 -7.77
N ILE A 42 1.07 13.69 -7.70
CA ILE A 42 1.36 12.64 -8.70
C ILE A 42 0.72 12.96 -10.07
N PRO A 43 -0.55 13.39 -10.15
CA PRO A 43 -1.12 13.86 -11.42
C PRO A 43 -0.40 15.10 -11.96
N GLY A 44 0.01 16.02 -11.07
CA GLY A 44 0.79 17.20 -11.42
C GLY A 44 2.15 16.85 -12.03
N ALA A 45 2.91 15.97 -11.38
CA ALA A 45 4.21 15.47 -11.88
C ALA A 45 4.09 14.85 -13.27
N THR A 46 3.02 14.07 -13.51
CA THR A 46 2.72 13.49 -14.82
C THR A 46 2.43 14.60 -15.85
N SER A 47 1.64 15.60 -15.47
CA SER A 47 1.24 16.72 -16.35
C SER A 47 2.41 17.60 -16.79
N ILE A 48 3.42 17.77 -15.93
CA ILE A 48 4.65 18.52 -16.27
C ILE A 48 5.71 17.65 -16.98
N GLY A 49 5.36 16.42 -17.36
CA GLY A 49 6.21 15.54 -18.17
C GLY A 49 7.27 14.77 -17.39
N MET A 50 7.17 14.68 -16.05
CA MET A 50 8.06 13.82 -15.28
C MET A 50 7.74 12.34 -15.51
N ARG A 51 8.75 11.48 -15.37
CA ARG A 51 8.58 10.03 -15.51
C ARG A 51 7.87 9.46 -14.28
N VAL A 52 6.58 9.21 -14.42
CA VAL A 52 5.76 8.50 -13.43
C VAL A 52 5.42 7.11 -13.99
N GLN A 53 5.62 6.06 -13.19
CA GLN A 53 5.36 4.67 -13.58
C GLN A 53 4.57 3.96 -12.49
N ALA A 54 3.60 3.15 -12.89
CA ALA A 54 2.87 2.27 -11.99
C ALA A 54 3.64 0.97 -11.77
N TYR A 55 3.75 0.55 -10.52
CA TYR A 55 4.21 -0.79 -10.15
C TYR A 55 3.00 -1.63 -9.74
N LEU A 56 2.76 -2.72 -10.45
CA LEU A 56 1.65 -3.63 -10.14
C LEU A 56 2.04 -4.54 -8.98
N TYR A 57 1.25 -4.53 -7.92
CA TYR A 57 1.39 -5.41 -6.77
C TYR A 57 0.29 -6.47 -6.81
N ASP A 58 0.68 -7.74 -6.73
CA ASP A 58 -0.20 -8.91 -6.76
C ASP A 58 -0.17 -9.72 -5.44
N GLY A 59 0.41 -9.15 -4.39
CA GLY A 59 0.38 -9.73 -3.05
C GLY A 59 -0.86 -9.34 -2.26
N TYR A 60 -0.93 -9.83 -1.01
CA TYR A 60 -2.03 -9.53 -0.11
C TYR A 60 -2.06 -8.02 0.23
N TRP A 61 -3.24 -7.42 0.07
CA TRP A 61 -3.54 -6.04 0.46
C TRP A 61 -5.04 -5.94 0.77
N GLU A 62 -5.38 -5.25 1.85
CA GLU A 62 -6.76 -5.01 2.27
C GLU A 62 -6.91 -3.56 2.74
N ASP A 63 -7.97 -2.89 2.29
CA ASP A 63 -8.38 -1.58 2.80
C ASP A 63 -9.31 -1.75 4.00
N ILE A 64 -8.78 -1.51 5.20
CA ILE A 64 -9.52 -1.66 6.45
C ILE A 64 -10.28 -0.35 6.76
N GLY A 65 -11.13 0.08 5.83
CA GLY A 65 -11.91 1.31 5.94
C GLY A 65 -13.28 1.15 6.61
N THR A 66 -13.82 -0.09 6.69
CA THR A 66 -15.15 -0.38 7.26
C THR A 66 -15.08 -1.41 8.38
N ILE A 67 -16.10 -1.41 9.24
CA ILE A 67 -16.24 -2.41 10.33
C ILE A 67 -16.28 -3.83 9.75
N GLU A 68 -16.99 -4.02 8.64
CA GLU A 68 -17.07 -5.31 7.96
C GLU A 68 -15.72 -5.75 7.40
N ALA A 69 -14.97 -4.86 6.75
CA ALA A 69 -13.63 -5.16 6.25
C ALA A 69 -12.68 -5.56 7.38
N PHE A 70 -12.69 -4.81 8.49
CA PHE A 70 -11.92 -5.14 9.69
C PHE A 70 -12.28 -6.53 10.24
N TYR A 71 -13.57 -6.83 10.36
CA TYR A 71 -14.04 -8.12 10.86
C TYR A 71 -13.59 -9.28 9.96
N ASN A 72 -13.81 -9.14 8.65
CA ASN A 72 -13.48 -10.17 7.68
C ASN A 72 -11.96 -10.41 7.55
N ALA A 73 -11.15 -9.35 7.56
CA ALA A 73 -9.69 -9.48 7.53
C ALA A 73 -9.16 -10.26 8.74
N ASN A 74 -9.68 -9.99 9.94
CA ASN A 74 -9.29 -10.70 11.16
C ASN A 74 -9.67 -12.19 11.12
N LEU A 75 -10.90 -12.51 10.69
CA LEU A 75 -11.32 -13.90 10.54
C LEU A 75 -10.58 -14.63 9.40
N GLY A 76 -10.20 -13.93 8.34
CA GLY A 76 -9.46 -14.48 7.20
C GLY A 76 -8.14 -15.15 7.60
N ILE A 77 -7.48 -14.62 8.64
CA ILE A 77 -6.23 -15.18 9.18
C ILE A 77 -6.43 -16.57 9.82
N THR A 78 -7.67 -16.91 10.19
CA THR A 78 -8.01 -18.21 10.81
C THR A 78 -8.44 -19.28 9.80
N LYS A 79 -8.58 -18.92 8.51
CA LYS A 79 -9.00 -19.84 7.45
C LYS A 79 -8.02 -21.01 7.32
N LYS A 80 -8.58 -22.19 7.03
CA LYS A 80 -7.84 -23.44 6.80
C LYS A 80 -8.10 -23.96 5.38
N PRO A 81 -7.13 -24.62 4.73
CA PRO A 81 -5.79 -24.94 5.23
C PRO A 81 -4.78 -23.78 5.12
N VAL A 82 -5.03 -22.81 4.24
CA VAL A 82 -4.14 -21.66 3.99
C VAL A 82 -4.92 -20.38 4.21
N PRO A 83 -4.48 -19.49 5.12
CA PRO A 83 -5.09 -18.18 5.28
C PRO A 83 -4.69 -17.24 4.14
N ASP A 84 -5.51 -16.20 3.90
CA ASP A 84 -5.23 -15.19 2.88
C ASP A 84 -3.94 -14.39 3.20
N PHE A 85 -3.61 -14.27 4.49
CA PHE A 85 -2.35 -13.70 4.99
C PHE A 85 -1.80 -14.53 6.15
N SER A 86 -0.48 -14.75 6.18
CA SER A 86 0.20 -15.59 7.18
C SER A 86 1.21 -14.79 8.01
N PHE A 87 1.06 -14.84 9.34
CA PHE A 87 2.03 -14.29 10.29
C PHE A 87 3.21 -15.23 10.59
N TYR A 88 3.21 -16.43 10.01
CA TYR A 88 4.21 -17.47 10.30
C TYR A 88 5.38 -17.48 9.32
N ASP A 89 5.45 -16.53 8.37
CA ASP A 89 6.60 -16.39 7.49
C ASP A 89 7.82 -15.84 8.25
N ARG A 90 8.83 -16.70 8.41
CA ARG A 90 10.09 -16.36 9.10
C ARG A 90 11.02 -15.47 8.28
N SER A 91 10.82 -15.41 6.96
CA SER A 91 11.63 -14.58 6.07
C SER A 91 11.21 -13.11 6.08
N SER A 92 9.95 -12.84 6.44
CA SER A 92 9.37 -11.50 6.49
C SER A 92 8.57 -11.29 7.79
N PRO A 93 9.25 -11.22 8.95
CA PRO A 93 8.57 -11.14 10.24
C PRO A 93 7.88 -9.78 10.46
N ILE A 94 6.73 -9.81 11.12
CA ILE A 94 6.04 -8.61 11.60
C ILE A 94 6.44 -8.35 13.06
N TYR A 95 6.98 -7.16 13.31
CA TYR A 95 7.39 -6.72 14.64
C TYR A 95 6.25 -5.99 15.36
N THR A 96 6.07 -6.29 16.65
CA THR A 96 5.13 -5.59 17.54
C THR A 96 5.68 -5.57 18.97
N GLN A 97 5.08 -4.78 19.85
CA GLN A 97 5.44 -4.78 21.27
C GLN A 97 5.10 -6.15 21.89
N PRO A 98 6.10 -6.91 22.40
CA PRO A 98 5.82 -8.19 23.04
C PRO A 98 5.03 -7.98 24.33
N ARG A 99 4.02 -8.82 24.55
CA ARG A 99 3.24 -8.84 25.79
C ARG A 99 3.59 -10.09 26.58
N TYR A 100 3.99 -9.91 27.84
CA TYR A 100 4.27 -11.00 28.77
C TYR A 100 2.97 -11.50 29.41
N LEU A 101 2.19 -12.23 28.62
CA LEU A 101 0.91 -12.80 29.05
C LEU A 101 1.10 -14.26 29.50
N PRO A 102 0.32 -14.73 30.49
CA PRO A 102 0.29 -16.16 30.82
C PRO A 102 -0.20 -16.98 29.62
N PRO A 103 0.12 -18.28 29.54
CA PRO A 103 -0.32 -19.13 28.44
C PRO A 103 -1.85 -19.22 28.39
N SER A 104 -2.40 -19.30 27.19
CA SER A 104 -3.81 -19.67 26.97
C SER A 104 -4.03 -21.15 27.34
N LYS A 105 -5.21 -21.47 27.87
CA LYS A 105 -5.63 -22.86 28.12
C LYS A 105 -5.89 -23.61 26.82
#